data_AF-A0A4Q7MRQ5-F1
#
_entry.id   AF-A0A4Q7MRQ5-F1
#
_cell.length_a   1.000
_cell.length_b   1.000
_cell.length_c   1.000
_cell.angle_alpha   90.00
_cell.angle_beta   90.00
_cell.angle_gamma   90.00
#
_symmetry.space_group_name_H-M   'P 1'
#
loop_
_entity.id
_entity.type
_entity.pdbx_description
1 polymer ?
#
loop_
_entity_poly.entity_id
_entity_poly.type
_entity_poly.pdbx_seq_one_letter_code
_entity_poly.pdbx_strand_id
1 'polypeptide(L)'
;MSLGTYPEVSLRDARHLRDQARVLLSKGINPRLDRKRKRQAVRLAQANSFEAIYQQWLAHRRLELQDGRQSTLSQMRRIFSKDVLPKVGRFPIHEIKRFDLLDLLRKIEMRGALTTAEKVRTWLNQLYRYALVVVDGLDNNPAADLDVVARPKPPVAHHPFLALRELPEFLRALRDYDGRSITTQLGIRLLLLTGVRTGELRLAEPCQFQLDQGLWLIPPNNVKQWRVGLRRGSRRAQDIPAYIVRLSIQAIEIVRYLLERVKQHAASP
;
A
#
# COMPACT_ATOMS: atom_id res chain seq x y z
N MET A 1 -34.99 18.45 -31.32
CA MET A 1 -34.38 17.19 -30.85
C MET A 1 -34.05 16.42 -32.10
N SER A 2 -32.77 16.34 -32.47
CA SER A 2 -32.37 15.50 -33.60
C SER A 2 -32.33 14.03 -33.16
N LEU A 3 -32.84 13.13 -34.00
CA LEU A 3 -32.80 11.68 -33.79
C LEU A 3 -31.49 11.06 -34.34
N GLY A 4 -30.65 11.87 -34.99
CA GLY A 4 -29.41 11.47 -35.62
C GLY A 4 -29.17 12.26 -36.91
N THR A 5 -27.98 12.13 -37.47
CA THR A 5 -27.57 12.69 -38.76
C THR A 5 -27.66 11.58 -39.82
N TYR A 6 -28.28 11.85 -40.96
CA TYR A 6 -28.24 10.92 -42.11
C TYR A 6 -26.84 11.00 -42.74
N PRO A 7 -26.19 9.87 -43.09
CA PRO A 7 -26.71 8.49 -43.15
C PRO A 7 -26.38 7.61 -41.93
N GLU A 8 -25.79 8.15 -40.86
CA GLU A 8 -25.41 7.39 -39.66
C GLU A 8 -26.59 6.73 -38.94
N VAL A 9 -27.79 7.30 -39.07
CA VAL A 9 -29.04 6.72 -38.54
C VAL A 9 -29.96 6.35 -39.69
N SER A 10 -30.30 5.06 -39.78
CA SER A 10 -31.23 4.57 -40.78
C SER A 10 -32.65 5.09 -40.55
N LEU A 11 -33.44 5.15 -41.62
CA LEU A 11 -34.86 5.56 -41.56
C LEU A 11 -35.68 4.65 -40.62
N ARG A 12 -35.29 3.37 -40.50
CA ARG A 12 -35.87 2.38 -39.58
C ARG A 12 -35.55 2.73 -38.13
N ASP A 13 -34.29 3.01 -37.81
CA ASP A 13 -33.86 3.33 -36.44
C ASP A 13 -34.46 4.67 -35.96
N ALA A 14 -34.59 5.64 -36.86
CA ALA A 14 -35.26 6.90 -36.57
C ALA A 14 -36.74 6.71 -36.20
N ARG A 15 -37.47 5.81 -36.89
CA ARG A 15 -38.85 5.46 -36.55
C ARG A 15 -38.93 4.78 -35.17
N HIS A 16 -38.02 3.85 -34.88
CA HIS A 16 -37.96 3.17 -33.59
C HIS A 16 -37.67 4.13 -32.42
N LEU A 17 -36.69 5.03 -32.58
CA LEU A 17 -36.37 6.06 -31.57
C LEU A 17 -37.53 7.04 -31.34
N ARG A 18 -38.30 7.37 -32.38
CA ARG A 18 -39.52 8.18 -32.26
C ARG A 18 -40.57 7.47 -31.41
N ASP A 19 -40.80 6.19 -31.67
CA ASP A 19 -41.83 5.43 -30.97
C ASP A 19 -41.45 5.22 -29.49
N GLN A 20 -40.16 4.98 -29.19
CA GLN A 20 -39.64 5.00 -27.82
C GLN A 20 -39.87 6.34 -27.10
N ALA A 21 -39.67 7.47 -27.80
CA ALA A 21 -39.93 8.80 -27.24
C ALA A 21 -41.43 9.04 -26.99
N ARG A 22 -42.34 8.50 -27.82
CA ARG A 22 -43.79 8.54 -27.59
C ARG A 22 -44.20 7.73 -26.35
N VAL A 23 -43.60 6.56 -26.13
CA VAL A 23 -43.83 5.75 -24.92
C VAL A 23 -43.35 6.49 -23.66
N LEU A 24 -42.25 7.24 -23.73
CA LEU A 24 -41.80 8.06 -22.59
C LEU A 24 -42.78 9.22 -22.32
N LEU A 25 -43.28 9.86 -23.37
CA LEU A 25 -44.30 10.91 -23.25
C LEU A 25 -45.62 10.39 -22.68
N SER A 26 -46.06 9.20 -23.06
CA SER A 26 -47.29 8.59 -22.52
C SER A 26 -47.17 8.26 -21.02
N LYS A 27 -45.93 8.09 -20.52
CA LYS A 27 -45.63 7.94 -19.09
C LYS A 27 -45.41 9.29 -18.38
N GLY A 28 -45.67 10.42 -19.05
CA GLY A 28 -45.46 11.77 -18.51
C GLY A 28 -44.00 12.21 -18.42
N ILE A 29 -43.06 11.45 -19.00
CA ILE A 29 -41.62 11.72 -18.92
C ILE A 29 -41.18 12.47 -20.18
N ASN A 30 -40.65 13.70 -20.00
CA ASN A 30 -40.11 14.48 -21.12
C ASN A 30 -38.83 13.83 -21.70
N PRO A 31 -38.82 13.39 -22.98
CA PRO A 31 -37.68 12.68 -23.59
C PRO A 31 -36.38 13.49 -23.65
N ARG A 32 -36.45 14.84 -23.70
CA ARG A 32 -35.25 15.70 -23.65
C ARG A 32 -34.63 15.70 -22.27
N LEU A 33 -35.45 15.80 -21.23
CA LEU A 33 -34.98 15.75 -19.84
C LEU A 33 -34.45 14.36 -19.50
N ASP A 34 -35.10 13.29 -19.97
CA ASP A 34 -34.61 11.92 -19.83
C ASP A 34 -33.24 11.71 -20.49
N ARG A 35 -33.05 12.15 -21.75
CA ARG A 35 -31.72 12.10 -22.41
C ARG A 35 -30.67 12.92 -21.66
N LYS A 36 -31.02 14.12 -21.16
CA LYS A 36 -30.09 14.97 -20.40
C LYS A 36 -29.71 14.31 -19.07
N ARG A 37 -30.67 13.75 -18.33
CA ARG A 37 -30.46 12.98 -17.10
C ARG A 37 -29.60 11.75 -17.36
N LYS A 38 -29.87 10.98 -18.41
CA LYS A 38 -29.04 9.83 -18.81
C LYS A 38 -27.60 10.23 -19.13
N ARG A 39 -27.38 11.32 -19.88
CA ARG A 39 -26.03 11.85 -20.16
C ARG A 39 -25.32 12.33 -18.89
N GLN A 40 -26.02 13.01 -18.00
CA GLN A 40 -25.48 13.43 -16.71
C GLN A 40 -25.15 12.22 -15.82
N ALA A 41 -26.02 11.22 -15.77
CA ALA A 41 -25.80 9.98 -15.05
C ALA A 41 -24.56 9.24 -15.56
N VAL A 42 -24.37 9.14 -16.89
CA VAL A 42 -23.16 8.53 -17.48
C VAL A 42 -21.91 9.32 -17.09
N ARG A 43 -21.95 10.66 -17.11
CA ARG A 43 -20.80 11.50 -16.73
C ARG A 43 -20.48 11.38 -15.22
N LEU A 44 -21.50 11.36 -14.37
CA LEU A 44 -21.34 11.15 -12.92
C LEU A 44 -20.86 9.73 -12.61
N ALA A 45 -21.33 8.73 -13.34
CA ALA A 45 -20.90 7.34 -13.23
C ALA A 45 -19.43 7.16 -13.61
N GLN A 46 -18.95 7.88 -14.63
CA GLN A 46 -17.53 7.92 -14.98
C GLN A 46 -16.68 8.64 -13.92
N ALA A 47 -17.17 9.77 -13.41
CA ALA A 47 -16.51 10.52 -12.34
C ALA A 47 -16.43 9.73 -11.02
N ASN A 48 -17.45 8.93 -10.72
CA ASN A 48 -17.56 8.05 -9.56
C ASN A 48 -17.23 6.59 -9.90
N SER A 49 -16.39 6.37 -10.90
CA SER A 49 -15.84 5.04 -11.20
C SER A 49 -15.00 4.55 -10.03
N PHE A 50 -14.95 3.23 -9.83
CA PHE A 50 -14.13 2.64 -8.77
C PHE A 50 -12.67 3.07 -8.87
N GLU A 51 -12.12 3.14 -10.09
CA GLU A 51 -10.76 3.60 -10.32
C GLU A 51 -10.56 5.08 -9.91
N ALA A 52 -11.50 5.98 -10.26
CA ALA A 52 -11.41 7.38 -9.87
C ALA A 52 -11.43 7.54 -8.34
N ILE A 53 -12.33 6.84 -7.65
CA ILE A 53 -12.41 6.87 -6.19
C ILE A 53 -11.18 6.23 -5.54
N TYR A 54 -10.67 5.14 -6.12
CA TYR A 54 -9.42 4.51 -5.68
C TYR A 54 -8.25 5.49 -5.74
N GLN A 55 -8.11 6.27 -6.83
CA GLN A 55 -7.04 7.27 -6.94
C GLN A 55 -7.18 8.40 -5.91
N GLN A 56 -8.40 8.89 -5.68
CA GLN A 56 -8.66 9.89 -4.63
C GLN A 56 -8.32 9.34 -3.24
N TRP A 57 -8.76 8.12 -2.93
CA TRP A 57 -8.45 7.45 -1.68
C TRP A 57 -6.95 7.22 -1.52
N LEU A 58 -6.25 6.83 -2.59
CA LEU A 58 -4.80 6.63 -2.58
C LEU A 58 -4.05 7.96 -2.34
N ALA A 59 -4.53 9.06 -2.92
CA ALA A 59 -4.00 10.39 -2.67
C ALA A 59 -4.21 10.82 -1.23
N HIS A 60 -5.40 10.57 -0.66
CA HIS A 60 -5.69 10.81 0.75
C HIS A 60 -4.78 9.98 1.66
N ARG A 61 -4.60 8.69 1.36
CA ARG A 61 -3.69 7.79 2.09
C ARG A 61 -2.23 8.24 2.05
N ARG A 62 -1.82 8.94 1.00
CA ARG A 62 -0.46 9.50 0.87
C ARG A 62 -0.18 10.61 1.88
N LEU A 63 -1.21 11.25 2.43
CA LEU A 63 -1.05 12.24 3.51
C LEU A 63 -0.58 11.57 4.81
N GLU A 64 -1.02 10.35 5.08
CA GLU A 64 -0.66 9.60 6.30
C GLU A 64 0.53 8.64 6.09
N LEU A 65 0.69 8.10 4.88
CA LEU A 65 1.63 7.04 4.57
C LEU A 65 2.80 7.56 3.73
N GLN A 66 4.01 7.29 4.19
CA GLN A 66 5.24 7.57 3.44
C GLN A 66 5.34 6.65 2.22
N ASP A 67 5.61 7.26 1.05
CA ASP A 67 5.86 6.52 -0.18
C ASP A 67 7.28 5.91 -0.16
N GLY A 68 7.46 4.78 -0.83
CA GLY A 68 8.73 4.06 -0.84
C GLY A 68 8.60 2.64 -1.41
N ARG A 69 9.71 2.07 -1.90
CA ARG A 69 9.73 0.84 -2.71
C ARG A 69 9.05 -0.38 -2.06
N GLN A 70 9.06 -0.48 -0.74
CA GLN A 70 8.38 -1.54 0.03
C GLN A 70 7.29 -1.00 0.97
N SER A 71 6.79 0.21 0.70
CA SER A 71 5.73 0.83 1.48
C SER A 71 4.38 0.12 1.24
N THR A 72 3.47 0.32 2.19
CA THR A 72 2.06 -0.07 2.03
C THR A 72 1.46 0.52 0.76
N LEU A 73 1.80 1.77 0.41
CA LEU A 73 1.31 2.43 -0.81
C LEU A 73 1.78 1.72 -2.08
N SER A 74 3.05 1.32 -2.13
CA SER A 74 3.58 0.56 -3.28
C SER A 74 2.94 -0.84 -3.38
N GLN A 75 2.66 -1.48 -2.24
CA GLN A 75 1.91 -2.75 -2.22
C GLN A 75 0.47 -2.56 -2.72
N MET A 76 -0.23 -1.52 -2.25
CA MET A 76 -1.57 -1.17 -2.72
C MET A 76 -1.58 -0.96 -4.23
N ARG A 77 -0.71 -0.09 -4.77
CA ARG A 77 -0.62 0.17 -6.22
C ARG A 77 -0.43 -1.12 -7.01
N ARG A 78 0.55 -1.95 -6.64
CA ARG A 78 0.87 -3.20 -7.34
C ARG A 78 -0.26 -4.21 -7.29
N ILE A 79 -0.88 -4.39 -6.13
CA ILE A 79 -1.93 -5.41 -5.94
C ILE A 79 -3.24 -4.94 -6.59
N PHE A 80 -3.61 -3.67 -6.41
CA PHE A 80 -4.82 -3.13 -7.06
C PHE A 80 -4.69 -3.12 -8.58
N SER A 81 -3.54 -2.72 -9.14
CA SER A 81 -3.34 -2.73 -10.59
C SER A 81 -3.38 -4.14 -11.18
N LYS A 82 -2.91 -5.14 -10.45
CA LYS A 82 -2.85 -6.53 -10.91
C LYS A 82 -4.17 -7.27 -10.72
N ASP A 83 -4.77 -7.17 -9.55
CA ASP A 83 -5.84 -8.07 -9.10
C ASP A 83 -7.22 -7.37 -8.99
N VAL A 84 -7.28 -6.04 -8.83
CA VAL A 84 -8.54 -5.32 -8.54
C VAL A 84 -9.05 -4.51 -9.75
N LEU A 85 -8.28 -3.52 -10.18
CA LEU A 85 -8.67 -2.56 -11.22
C LEU A 85 -9.05 -3.21 -12.57
N PRO A 86 -8.40 -4.30 -13.04
CA PRO A 86 -8.79 -4.94 -14.30
C PRO A 86 -10.22 -5.47 -14.31
N LYS A 87 -10.80 -5.79 -13.15
CA LYS A 87 -12.13 -6.38 -13.04
C LYS A 87 -13.21 -5.36 -12.69
N VAL A 88 -12.93 -4.45 -11.75
CA VAL A 88 -13.95 -3.52 -11.22
C VAL A 88 -13.68 -2.04 -11.53
N GLY A 89 -12.50 -1.68 -12.04
CA GLY A 89 -12.04 -0.29 -12.11
C GLY A 89 -12.95 0.64 -12.93
N ARG A 90 -13.47 0.16 -14.07
CA ARG A 90 -14.34 0.94 -14.96
C ARG A 90 -15.78 1.06 -14.48
N PHE A 91 -16.19 0.21 -13.55
CA PHE A 91 -17.57 0.21 -13.07
C PHE A 91 -17.78 1.36 -12.09
N PRO A 92 -18.96 2.00 -12.12
CA PRO A 92 -19.34 2.96 -11.10
C PRO A 92 -19.35 2.29 -9.73
N ILE A 93 -18.89 3.00 -8.70
CA ILE A 93 -18.75 2.43 -7.36
C ILE A 93 -20.09 1.95 -6.75
N HIS A 94 -21.21 2.51 -7.20
CA HIS A 94 -22.57 2.14 -6.78
C HIS A 94 -23.09 0.84 -7.43
N GLU A 95 -22.55 0.45 -8.58
CA GLU A 95 -22.99 -0.77 -9.27
C GLU A 95 -22.30 -2.02 -8.73
N ILE A 96 -21.16 -1.86 -8.07
CA ILE A 96 -20.35 -2.98 -7.57
C ILE A 96 -21.02 -3.61 -6.36
N LYS A 97 -21.39 -4.89 -6.48
CA LYS A 97 -22.05 -5.65 -5.43
C LYS A 97 -21.06 -6.46 -4.61
N ARG A 98 -21.50 -6.91 -3.43
CA ARG A 98 -20.73 -7.82 -2.56
C ARG A 98 -20.25 -9.06 -3.31
N PHE A 99 -21.07 -9.62 -4.21
CA PHE A 99 -20.73 -10.79 -5.00
C PHE A 99 -19.54 -10.55 -5.96
N ASP A 100 -19.48 -9.38 -6.60
CA ASP A 100 -18.38 -9.04 -7.52
C ASP A 100 -17.03 -8.99 -6.80
N LEU A 101 -17.03 -8.45 -5.57
CA LEU A 101 -15.87 -8.40 -4.69
C LEU A 101 -15.49 -9.79 -4.16
N LEU A 102 -16.47 -10.63 -3.81
CA LEU A 102 -16.21 -12.02 -3.42
C LEU A 102 -15.54 -12.81 -4.54
N ASP A 103 -16.05 -12.71 -5.77
CA ASP A 103 -15.45 -13.40 -6.90
C ASP A 103 -14.04 -12.90 -7.22
N LEU A 104 -13.76 -11.62 -6.95
CA LEU A 104 -12.42 -11.05 -7.05
C LEU A 104 -11.48 -11.68 -6.02
N LEU A 105 -11.90 -11.71 -4.75
CA LEU A 105 -11.12 -12.29 -3.66
C LEU A 105 -10.91 -13.79 -3.85
N ARG A 106 -11.93 -14.53 -4.28
CA ARG A 106 -11.84 -15.98 -4.58
C ARG A 106 -10.77 -16.27 -5.63
N LYS A 107 -10.64 -15.45 -6.67
CA LYS A 107 -9.56 -15.61 -7.68
C LYS A 107 -8.17 -15.46 -7.05
N ILE A 108 -8.00 -14.52 -6.13
CA ILE A 108 -6.73 -14.33 -5.40
C ILE A 108 -6.44 -15.51 -4.48
N GLU A 109 -7.47 -16.02 -3.79
CA GLU A 109 -7.36 -17.18 -2.90
C GLU A 109 -7.06 -18.48 -3.65
N MET A 110 -7.67 -18.71 -4.81
CA MET A 110 -7.39 -19.88 -5.66
C MET A 110 -5.94 -19.92 -6.16
N ARG A 111 -5.29 -18.75 -6.30
CA ARG A 111 -3.86 -18.65 -6.60
C ARG A 111 -2.96 -19.03 -5.41
N GLY A 112 -3.51 -19.27 -4.23
CA GLY A 112 -2.77 -19.52 -2.98
C GLY A 112 -2.28 -18.25 -2.28
N ALA A 113 -2.64 -17.06 -2.76
CA ALA A 113 -2.16 -15.78 -2.21
C ALA A 113 -3.04 -15.28 -1.05
N LEU A 114 -3.23 -16.09 0.00
CA LEU A 114 -4.18 -15.83 1.10
C LEU A 114 -3.86 -14.56 1.91
N THR A 115 -2.58 -14.27 2.16
CA THR A 115 -2.15 -13.03 2.82
C THR A 115 -2.42 -11.79 1.98
N THR A 116 -2.39 -11.93 0.64
CA THR A 116 -2.74 -10.85 -0.28
C THR A 116 -4.25 -10.64 -0.28
N ALA A 117 -5.05 -11.71 -0.28
CA ALA A 117 -6.51 -11.62 -0.22
C ALA A 117 -6.98 -10.88 1.05
N GLU A 118 -6.41 -11.17 2.22
CA GLU A 118 -6.74 -10.45 3.46
C GLU A 118 -6.38 -8.96 3.40
N LYS A 119 -5.22 -8.61 2.86
CA LYS A 119 -4.84 -7.21 2.66
C LYS A 119 -5.83 -6.50 1.73
N VAL A 120 -6.20 -7.15 0.63
CA VAL A 120 -7.19 -6.61 -0.32
C VAL A 120 -8.55 -6.44 0.35
N ARG A 121 -9.04 -7.40 1.16
CA ARG A 121 -10.27 -7.23 1.96
C ARG A 121 -10.21 -5.97 2.82
N THR A 122 -9.13 -5.84 3.59
CA THR A 122 -8.93 -4.70 4.48
C THR A 122 -8.91 -3.38 3.72
N TRP A 123 -8.22 -3.33 2.57
CA TRP A 123 -8.12 -2.13 1.75
C TRP A 123 -9.41 -1.79 1.03
N LEU A 124 -10.16 -2.79 0.53
CA LEU A 124 -11.48 -2.59 -0.05
C LEU A 124 -12.44 -2.01 0.99
N ASN A 125 -12.47 -2.57 2.19
CA ASN A 125 -13.31 -2.04 3.28
C ASN A 125 -12.94 -0.58 3.61
N GLN A 126 -11.64 -0.26 3.70
CA GLN A 126 -11.18 1.11 3.93
C GLN A 126 -11.52 2.07 2.78
N LEU A 127 -11.42 1.61 1.53
CA LEU A 127 -11.78 2.39 0.35
C LEU A 127 -13.27 2.69 0.33
N TYR A 128 -14.12 1.70 0.58
CA TYR A 128 -15.57 1.91 0.61
C TYR A 128 -15.99 2.79 1.79
N ARG A 129 -15.34 2.68 2.96
CA ARG A 129 -15.57 3.62 4.08
C ARG A 129 -15.20 5.06 3.72
N TYR A 130 -14.14 5.27 2.94
CA TYR A 130 -13.82 6.59 2.40
C TYR A 130 -14.86 7.04 1.37
N ALA A 131 -15.26 6.15 0.47
CA ALA A 131 -16.25 6.42 -0.57
C ALA A 131 -17.62 6.81 0.01
N LEU A 132 -18.05 6.19 1.11
CA LEU A 132 -19.31 6.53 1.81
C LEU A 132 -19.37 8.01 2.24
N VAL A 133 -18.22 8.64 2.47
CA VAL A 133 -18.15 10.05 2.91
C VAL A 133 -18.02 11.00 1.71
N VAL A 134 -17.33 10.58 0.66
CA VAL A 134 -16.96 11.45 -0.47
C VAL A 134 -17.96 11.37 -1.63
N VAL A 135 -18.62 10.23 -1.80
CA VAL A 135 -19.55 9.97 -2.90
C VAL A 135 -20.98 10.12 -2.39
N ASP A 136 -21.68 11.10 -2.94
CA ASP A 136 -23.10 11.30 -2.67
C ASP A 136 -23.95 10.12 -3.18
N GLY A 137 -24.88 9.66 -2.36
CA GLY A 137 -25.78 8.53 -2.66
C GLY A 137 -25.18 7.13 -2.53
N LEU A 138 -24.01 6.97 -1.91
CA LEU A 138 -23.49 5.65 -1.52
C LEU A 138 -23.91 5.37 -0.07
N ASP A 139 -24.90 4.48 0.12
CA ASP A 139 -25.47 4.22 1.45
C ASP A 139 -24.82 3.03 2.16
N ASN A 140 -24.26 2.09 1.40
CA ASN A 140 -23.83 0.79 1.91
C ASN A 140 -22.40 0.43 1.48
N ASN A 141 -21.69 -0.25 2.37
CA ASN A 141 -20.36 -0.78 2.11
C ASN A 141 -20.43 -2.27 1.71
N PRO A 142 -20.30 -2.63 0.41
CA PRO A 142 -20.31 -4.02 -0.03
C PRO A 142 -19.10 -4.83 0.45
N ALA A 143 -18.07 -4.18 1.00
CA ALA A 143 -16.84 -4.81 1.47
C ALA A 143 -16.76 -5.06 2.99
N ALA A 144 -17.82 -4.75 3.75
CA ALA A 144 -17.80 -4.84 5.22
C ALA A 144 -17.61 -6.28 5.74
N ASP A 145 -18.34 -7.26 5.19
CA ASP A 145 -18.45 -8.63 5.74
C ASP A 145 -17.77 -9.69 4.85
N LEU A 146 -16.75 -9.30 4.10
CA LEU A 146 -16.05 -10.21 3.16
C LEU A 146 -15.11 -11.21 3.87
N ASP A 147 -14.90 -11.04 5.17
CA ASP A 147 -14.11 -11.89 6.05
C ASP A 147 -14.85 -13.17 6.47
N VAL A 148 -16.18 -13.12 6.62
CA VAL A 148 -17.01 -14.28 7.01
C VAL A 148 -16.86 -15.46 6.06
N VAL A 149 -16.64 -15.18 4.76
CA VAL A 149 -16.52 -16.19 3.70
C VAL A 149 -15.06 -16.45 3.31
N ALA A 150 -14.10 -15.95 4.10
CA ALA A 150 -12.68 -16.10 3.83
C ALA A 150 -12.23 -17.54 3.99
N ARG A 151 -11.36 -18.00 3.08
CA ARG A 151 -10.69 -19.28 3.29
C ARG A 151 -9.82 -19.20 4.54
N PRO A 152 -9.85 -20.22 5.41
CA PRO A 152 -8.97 -20.27 6.56
C PRO A 152 -7.52 -20.28 6.06
N LYS A 153 -6.69 -19.47 6.69
CA LYS A 153 -5.26 -19.50 6.41
C LYS A 153 -4.65 -20.78 6.97
N PRO A 154 -3.60 -21.32 6.34
CA PRO A 154 -2.79 -22.31 7.00
C PRO A 154 -2.25 -21.74 8.32
N PRO A 155 -1.99 -22.59 9.32
CA PRO A 155 -1.39 -22.16 10.57
C PRO A 155 -0.11 -21.38 10.28
N VAL A 156 0.15 -20.35 11.10
CA VAL A 156 1.30 -19.47 10.92
C VAL A 156 2.57 -20.31 11.05
N ALA A 157 3.25 -20.53 9.94
CA ALA A 157 4.59 -21.08 9.94
C ALA A 157 5.57 -19.98 10.36
N HIS A 158 5.99 -20.02 11.61
CA HIS A 158 7.03 -19.12 12.09
C HIS A 158 8.37 -19.50 11.43
N HIS A 159 9.12 -18.50 11.01
CA HIS A 159 10.49 -18.75 10.55
C HIS A 159 11.31 -19.29 11.72
N PRO A 160 12.10 -20.36 11.52
CA PRO A 160 13.01 -20.83 12.55
C PRO A 160 13.95 -19.69 12.94
N PHE A 161 14.12 -19.48 14.24
CA PHE A 161 15.07 -18.52 14.77
C PHE A 161 16.43 -19.20 14.97
N LEU A 162 17.51 -18.42 14.89
CA LEU A 162 18.85 -18.93 15.14
C LEU A 162 18.98 -19.30 16.63
N ALA A 163 19.15 -20.58 16.93
CA ALA A 163 19.33 -21.03 18.29
C ALA A 163 20.75 -20.69 18.80
N LEU A 164 20.90 -20.49 20.11
CA LEU A 164 22.21 -20.15 20.71
C LEU A 164 23.28 -21.21 20.40
N ARG A 165 22.89 -22.49 20.34
CA ARG A 165 23.76 -23.61 19.97
C ARG A 165 24.26 -23.58 18.52
N GLU A 166 23.51 -22.94 17.63
CA GLU A 166 23.83 -22.81 16.19
C GLU A 166 24.72 -21.58 15.92
N LEU A 167 24.82 -20.67 16.90
CA LEU A 167 25.58 -19.43 16.77
C LEU A 167 27.07 -19.64 16.41
N PRO A 168 27.81 -20.62 17.00
CA PRO A 168 29.21 -20.83 16.64
C PRO A 168 29.41 -21.28 15.20
N GLU A 169 28.50 -22.10 14.67
CA GLU A 169 28.51 -22.52 13.26
C GLU A 169 28.17 -21.34 12.34
N PHE A 170 27.12 -20.60 12.67
CA PHE A 170 26.73 -19.40 11.93
C PHE A 170 27.87 -18.37 11.87
N LEU A 171 28.56 -18.11 12.97
CA LEU A 171 29.66 -17.14 13.02
C LEU A 171 30.89 -17.58 12.21
N ARG A 172 31.13 -18.89 12.07
CA ARG A 172 32.15 -19.44 11.16
C ARG A 172 31.73 -19.22 9.71
N ALA A 173 30.52 -19.65 9.35
CA ALA A 173 29.97 -19.44 8.02
C ALA A 173 29.93 -17.96 7.61
N LEU A 174 29.64 -17.05 8.55
CA LEU A 174 29.65 -15.61 8.31
C LEU A 174 31.06 -15.05 8.06
N ARG A 175 32.09 -15.65 8.68
CA ARG A 175 33.49 -15.26 8.49
C ARG A 175 33.99 -15.71 7.12
N ASP A 176 33.61 -16.90 6.71
CA ASP A 176 33.98 -17.53 5.43
C ASP A 176 33.07 -17.07 4.28
N TYR A 177 32.13 -16.15 4.55
CA TYR A 177 31.21 -15.63 3.55
C TYR A 177 31.93 -14.70 2.56
N ASP A 178 32.35 -15.25 1.42
CA ASP A 178 33.03 -14.55 0.31
C ASP A 178 32.12 -13.63 -0.52
N GLY A 179 30.95 -13.23 0.01
CA GLY A 179 30.06 -12.30 -0.69
C GLY A 179 30.72 -10.93 -0.95
N ARG A 180 30.11 -10.16 -1.86
CA ARG A 180 30.66 -8.93 -2.50
C ARG A 180 31.16 -7.78 -1.60
N SER A 181 31.09 -7.86 -0.26
CA SER A 181 31.69 -6.85 0.63
C SER A 181 31.77 -7.29 2.11
N ILE A 182 32.93 -7.06 2.74
CA ILE A 182 33.17 -7.13 4.19
C ILE A 182 32.13 -6.32 5.00
N THR A 183 31.54 -5.28 4.41
CA THR A 183 30.49 -4.46 5.05
C THR A 183 29.26 -5.29 5.42
N THR A 184 28.91 -6.32 4.63
CA THR A 184 27.78 -7.19 4.92
C THR A 184 28.05 -8.05 6.15
N GLN A 185 29.26 -8.61 6.25
CA GLN A 185 29.67 -9.41 7.41
C GLN A 185 29.65 -8.57 8.68
N LEU A 186 30.24 -7.37 8.63
CA LEU A 186 30.28 -6.44 9.76
C LEU A 186 28.89 -5.94 10.14
N GLY A 187 28.02 -5.68 9.15
CA GLY A 187 26.63 -5.29 9.39
C GLY A 187 25.85 -6.37 10.13
N ILE A 188 25.98 -7.64 9.73
CA ILE A 188 25.33 -8.76 10.43
C ILE A 188 25.86 -8.90 11.86
N ARG A 189 27.18 -8.76 12.07
CA ARG A 189 27.76 -8.77 13.42
C ARG A 189 27.24 -7.64 14.29
N LEU A 190 27.11 -6.43 13.75
CA LEU A 190 26.51 -5.31 14.48
C LEU A 190 25.06 -5.58 14.85
N LEU A 191 24.26 -6.19 13.98
CA LEU A 191 22.88 -6.58 14.31
C LEU A 191 22.84 -7.58 15.47
N LEU A 192 23.76 -8.55 15.50
CA LEU A 192 23.85 -9.50 16.61
C LEU A 192 24.26 -8.84 17.93
N LEU A 193 25.20 -7.88 17.88
CA LEU A 193 25.71 -7.20 19.08
C LEU A 193 24.73 -6.16 19.64
N THR A 194 23.91 -5.55 18.78
CA THR A 194 23.07 -4.40 19.16
C THR A 194 21.57 -4.70 19.17
N GLY A 195 21.12 -5.75 18.49
CA GLY A 195 19.70 -6.12 18.41
C GLY A 195 18.81 -5.12 17.67
N VAL A 196 19.39 -4.10 17.03
CA VAL A 196 18.66 -3.07 16.28
C VAL A 196 18.02 -3.65 15.03
N ARG A 197 17.04 -2.94 14.46
CA ARG A 197 16.43 -3.38 13.20
C ARG A 197 17.39 -3.14 12.04
N THR A 198 17.33 -4.01 11.04
CA THR A 198 18.11 -3.90 9.80
C THR A 198 17.99 -2.53 9.12
N GLY A 199 16.79 -1.92 9.14
CA GLY A 199 16.57 -0.59 8.59
C GLY A 199 17.24 0.53 9.38
N GLU A 200 17.35 0.39 10.71
CA GLU A 200 18.01 1.38 11.58
C GLU A 200 19.51 1.38 11.32
N LEU A 201 20.12 0.19 11.21
CA LEU A 201 21.55 0.06 10.89
C LEU A 201 21.90 0.55 9.48
N ARG A 202 21.07 0.23 8.48
CA ARG A 202 21.34 0.60 7.08
C ARG A 202 21.20 2.10 6.80
N LEU A 203 20.44 2.81 7.62
CA LEU A 203 20.22 4.27 7.52
C LEU A 203 21.03 5.03 8.59
N ALA A 204 21.95 4.35 9.27
CA ALA A 204 22.78 4.96 10.28
C ALA A 204 23.76 5.93 9.62
N GLU A 205 23.89 7.12 10.20
CA GLU A 205 24.84 8.13 9.76
C GLU A 205 26.01 8.20 10.75
N PRO A 206 27.23 8.53 10.28
CA PRO A 206 28.41 8.63 11.15
C PRO A 206 28.21 9.49 12.41
N CYS A 207 27.49 10.60 12.31
CA CYS A 207 27.23 11.53 13.42
C CYS A 207 26.40 10.93 14.57
N GLN A 208 25.74 9.79 14.35
CA GLN A 208 24.92 9.11 15.35
C GLN A 208 25.77 8.30 16.34
N PHE A 209 27.03 8.02 16.01
CA PHE A 209 27.91 7.17 16.82
C PHE A 209 28.85 8.02 17.69
N GLN A 210 28.59 8.02 19.00
CA GLN A 210 29.46 8.62 20.02
C GLN A 210 30.36 7.54 20.60
N LEU A 211 31.42 7.19 19.87
CA LEU A 211 32.28 6.06 20.19
C LEU A 211 33.02 6.20 21.52
N ASP A 212 33.37 7.43 21.93
CA ASP A 212 34.04 7.69 23.22
C ASP A 212 33.15 7.35 24.42
N GLN A 213 31.84 7.52 24.26
CA GLN A 213 30.84 7.17 25.27
C GLN A 213 30.28 5.75 25.08
N GLY A 214 30.65 5.09 23.99
CA GLY A 214 30.09 3.79 23.59
C GLY A 214 28.59 3.87 23.31
N LEU A 215 28.11 4.97 22.72
CA LEU A 215 26.69 5.19 22.45
C LEU A 215 26.42 5.30 20.95
N TRP A 216 25.28 4.74 20.54
CA TRP A 216 24.68 4.99 19.25
C TRP A 216 23.30 5.60 19.45
N LEU A 217 23.13 6.84 18.97
CA LEU A 217 21.93 7.64 19.11
C LEU A 217 21.10 7.55 17.82
N ILE A 218 20.11 6.66 17.80
CA ILE A 218 19.27 6.46 16.62
C ILE A 218 18.18 7.54 16.60
N PRO A 219 18.08 8.36 15.54
CA PRO A 219 17.05 9.39 15.43
C PRO A 219 15.64 8.77 15.45
N PRO A 220 14.67 9.43 16.09
CA PRO A 220 13.29 8.91 16.20
C PRO A 220 12.62 8.71 14.82
N ASN A 221 13.07 9.45 13.80
CA ASN A 221 12.64 9.32 12.42
C ASN A 221 13.01 7.96 11.79
N ASN A 222 14.07 7.31 12.28
CA ASN A 222 14.56 6.03 11.77
C ASN A 222 13.91 4.84 12.49
N VAL A 223 13.39 5.05 13.70
CA VAL A 223 12.71 4.03 14.49
C VAL A 223 11.30 3.79 13.97
N LYS A 224 11.04 2.59 13.43
CA LYS A 224 9.77 2.23 12.77
C LYS A 224 8.53 2.50 13.63
N GLN A 225 8.60 2.20 14.92
CA GLN A 225 7.47 2.35 15.85
C GLN A 225 7.12 3.82 16.07
N TRP A 226 8.12 4.69 16.15
CA TRP A 226 7.94 6.09 16.51
C TRP A 226 7.56 6.95 15.31
N ARG A 227 7.92 6.48 14.09
CA ARG A 227 7.38 7.04 12.84
C ARG A 227 5.85 7.06 12.81
N VAL A 228 5.15 6.13 13.49
CA VAL A 228 3.67 6.13 13.53
C VAL A 228 3.14 7.27 14.40
N GLY A 229 3.74 7.50 15.58
CA GLY A 229 3.37 8.59 16.48
C GLY A 229 3.73 9.97 15.94
N LEU A 230 4.89 10.09 15.29
CA LEU A 230 5.34 11.32 14.60
C LEU A 230 4.41 11.74 13.47
N ARG A 231 3.88 10.77 12.70
CA ARG A 231 2.95 11.04 11.59
C ARG A 231 1.59 11.56 12.03
N ARG A 232 1.11 11.12 13.21
CA ARG A 232 -0.18 11.55 13.76
C ARG A 232 -0.13 12.95 14.39
N GLY A 233 1.00 13.65 14.27
CA GLY A 233 1.20 14.99 14.85
C GLY A 233 1.20 15.00 16.37
N SER A 234 1.18 13.85 17.03
CA SER A 234 1.04 13.75 18.49
C SER A 234 2.30 14.16 19.24
N ARG A 235 3.48 14.17 18.58
CA ARG A 235 4.78 14.61 19.12
C ARG A 235 5.66 15.10 17.96
N ARG A 236 6.40 16.21 18.12
CA ARG A 236 7.39 16.64 17.12
C ARG A 236 8.65 15.78 17.23
N ALA A 237 9.41 15.62 16.15
CA ALA A 237 10.65 14.83 16.14
C ALA A 237 11.69 15.34 17.15
N GLN A 238 11.66 16.64 17.44
CA GLN A 238 12.55 17.31 18.38
C GLN A 238 12.20 17.01 19.85
N ASP A 239 10.95 16.64 20.13
CA ASP A 239 10.45 16.37 21.49
C ASP A 239 10.65 14.90 21.90
N ILE A 240 11.12 14.06 20.97
CA ILE A 240 11.30 12.63 21.20
C ILE A 240 12.80 12.36 21.36
N PRO A 241 13.27 11.92 22.54
CA PRO A 241 14.69 11.66 22.76
C PRO A 241 15.18 10.58 21.81
N ALA A 242 16.46 10.61 21.40
CA ALA A 242 17.01 9.57 20.53
C ALA A 242 16.89 8.19 21.19
N TYR A 243 16.70 7.14 20.37
CA TYR A 243 16.78 5.77 20.87
C TYR A 243 18.25 5.43 21.10
N ILE A 244 18.61 5.23 22.36
CA ILE A 244 20.00 5.03 22.78
C ILE A 244 20.32 3.55 22.79
N VAL A 245 21.33 3.17 22.01
CA VAL A 245 21.89 1.81 21.98
C VAL A 245 23.29 1.86 22.55
N ARG A 246 23.53 1.08 23.60
CA ARG A 246 24.86 0.95 24.20
C ARG A 246 25.69 -0.01 23.36
N LEU A 247 26.88 0.41 22.96
CA LEU A 247 27.79 -0.37 22.13
C LEU A 247 28.74 -1.17 23.01
N SER A 248 28.90 -2.45 22.72
CA SER A 248 29.98 -3.26 23.29
C SER A 248 31.32 -2.85 22.67
N ILE A 249 32.43 -3.26 23.29
CA ILE A 249 33.78 -3.01 22.78
C ILE A 249 33.91 -3.53 21.34
N GLN A 250 33.40 -4.74 21.06
CA GLN A 250 33.44 -5.31 19.70
C GLN A 250 32.62 -4.47 18.71
N ALA A 251 31.46 -3.93 19.14
CA ALA A 251 30.66 -3.07 18.28
C ALA A 251 31.37 -1.75 17.99
N ILE A 252 32.05 -1.15 18.97
CA ILE A 252 32.84 0.07 18.81
C ILE A 252 33.97 -0.14 17.80
N GLU A 253 34.70 -1.24 17.89
CA GLU A 253 35.78 -1.58 16.95
C GLU A 253 35.25 -1.72 15.52
N ILE A 254 34.13 -2.43 15.35
CA ILE A 254 33.51 -2.61 14.03
C ILE A 254 33.06 -1.26 13.45
N VAL A 255 32.38 -0.42 14.25
CA VAL A 255 31.93 0.90 13.80
C VAL A 255 33.14 1.78 13.46
N ARG A 256 34.19 1.80 14.29
CA ARG A 256 35.42 2.56 14.02
C ARG A 256 36.03 2.17 12.68
N TYR A 257 36.18 0.87 12.43
CA TYR A 257 36.68 0.34 11.15
C TYR A 257 35.81 0.78 9.95
N LEU A 258 34.49 0.72 10.10
CA LEU A 258 33.57 1.15 9.04
C LEU A 258 33.68 2.66 8.78
N LEU A 259 33.79 3.49 9.82
CA LEU A 259 33.93 4.94 9.70
C LEU A 259 35.24 5.35 9.02
N GLU A 260 36.35 4.67 9.31
CA GLU A 260 37.64 4.92 8.66
C GLU A 260 37.57 4.63 7.15
N ARG A 261 36.93 3.53 6.76
CA ARG A 261 36.73 3.19 5.34
C ARG A 261 35.87 4.21 4.60
N VAL A 262 34.82 4.73 5.25
CA VAL A 262 33.97 5.79 4.67
C VAL A 262 34.79 7.07 4.44
N LYS A 263 35.66 7.45 5.38
CA LYS A 263 36.56 8.61 5.21
C LYS A 263 37.53 8.43 4.04
N GLN A 264 38.09 7.23 3.87
CA GLN A 264 39.00 6.92 2.76
C GLN A 264 38.30 7.00 1.40
N HIS A 265 37.07 6.50 1.30
CA HIS A 265 36.28 6.61 0.06
C HIS A 265 35.84 8.04 -0.25
N ALA A 266 35.59 8.89 0.76
CA ALA A 266 35.25 10.29 0.56
C ALA A 266 36.47 11.17 0.18
N ALA A 267 37.70 10.67 0.40
CA ALA A 267 38.94 11.37 0.11
C ALA A 267 39.62 10.95 -1.20
N SER A 268 39.08 9.94 -1.91
CA SER A 268 39.51 9.59 -3.27
C SER A 268 38.65 10.34 -4.30
N PRO A 269 39.26 11.06 -5.27
CA PRO A 269 38.57 11.83 -6.29
C PRO A 269 37.78 10.97 -7.30
#